data_AF-A0A7X6J551-F1
#
_entry.id   AF-A0A7X6J551-F1
#
_cell.length_a   1.000
_cell.length_b   1.000
_cell.length_c   1.000
_cell.angle_alpha   90.00
_cell.angle_beta   90.00
_cell.angle_gamma   90.00
#
_symmetry.space_group_name_H-M   'P 1'
#
loop_
_entity.id
_entity.type
_entity.pdbx_description
1 polymer ?
#
loop_
_entity_poly.entity_id
_entity_poly.type
_entity_poly.pdbx_seq_one_letter_code
_entity_poly.pdbx_strand_id
1 'polypeptide(L)' 'MTAVLSIEMTNQDPDSLKELASIARLITYARQSAKNLNAEFPVWCLDLALGAVLQEMYANGLQMPLFEEGTDRANMAVAH' A
#
# COMPACT_ATOMS: atom_id res chain seq x y z
N MET A 1 10.60 -24.06 6.80
CA MET A 1 9.60 -23.37 7.62
C MET A 1 9.24 -22.07 6.91
N THR A 2 8.12 -22.04 6.20
CA THR A 2 7.62 -20.84 5.51
C THR A 2 6.69 -20.12 6.47
N ALA A 3 7.12 -18.95 6.97
CA ALA A 3 6.27 -18.09 7.78
C ALA A 3 5.16 -17.54 6.88
N VAL A 4 3.94 -18.05 7.07
CA VAL A 4 2.72 -17.43 6.57
C VAL A 4 2.55 -16.12 7.34
N LEU A 5 2.87 -15.00 6.69
CA LEU A 5 2.47 -13.70 7.18
C LEU A 5 0.95 -13.64 7.02
N SER A 6 0.24 -13.73 8.14
CA SER A 6 -1.18 -13.43 8.21
C SER A 6 -1.40 -12.06 7.59
N ILE A 7 -1.98 -12.03 6.40
CA ILE A 7 -2.52 -10.82 5.79
C ILE A 7 -3.71 -10.46 6.67
N GLU A 8 -3.48 -9.65 7.71
CA GLU A 8 -4.57 -8.92 8.33
C GLU A 8 -5.21 -8.09 7.22
N MET A 9 -6.49 -8.34 6.98
CA MET A 9 -7.33 -7.44 6.19
C MET A 9 -7.43 -6.14 6.98
N THR A 10 -6.46 -5.24 6.76
CA THR A 10 -6.43 -3.93 7.35
C THR A 10 -7.61 -3.15 6.80
N ASN A 11 -8.59 -2.87 7.65
CA ASN A 11 -9.50 -1.74 7.47
C ASN A 11 -8.64 -0.57 6.98
N GLN A 12 -8.96 -0.03 5.81
CA GLN A 12 -8.19 1.01 5.16
C GLN A 12 -8.27 2.28 5.99
N ASP A 13 -7.38 2.40 6.97
CA ASP A 13 -7.31 3.56 7.83
C ASP A 13 -6.69 4.70 7.02
N PRO A 14 -7.40 5.82 6.81
CA PRO A 14 -6.85 6.98 6.11
C PRO A 14 -5.57 7.52 6.76
N ASP A 15 -5.31 7.18 8.02
CA ASP A 15 -4.06 7.53 8.69
C ASP A 15 -2.89 6.63 8.24
N SER A 16 -3.12 5.37 7.86
CA SER A 16 -2.08 4.50 7.29
C SER A 16 -1.49 5.02 5.98
N LEU A 17 -2.31 5.59 5.09
CA LEU A 17 -1.79 6.19 3.85
C LEU A 17 -0.93 7.44 4.13
N LYS A 18 -1.30 8.24 5.13
CA LYS A 18 -0.50 9.40 5.56
C LYS A 18 0.82 8.96 6.19
N GLU A 19 0.80 7.89 6.97
CA GLU A 19 2.01 7.30 7.56
C GLU A 19 2.95 6.80 6.47
N LEU A 20 2.46 6.03 5.49
CA LEU A 20 3.26 5.57 4.35
C LEU A 20 3.84 6.73 3.55
N ALA A 21 3.06 7.78 3.28
CA ALA A 21 3.55 8.99 2.61
C ALA A 21 4.64 9.70 3.43
N SER A 22 4.50 9.73 4.75
CA SER A 22 5.50 10.29 5.67
C SER A 22 6.79 9.48 5.66
N ILE A 23 6.70 8.15 5.67
CA ILE A 23 7.85 7.24 5.57
C ILE A 23 8.57 7.42 4.24
N ALA A 24 7.84 7.46 3.11
CA ALA A 24 8.42 7.67 1.78
C ALA A 24 9.22 9.00 1.72
N ARG A 25 8.70 10.05 2.37
CA ARG A 25 9.39 11.34 2.47
C ARG A 25 10.68 11.25 3.31
N LEU A 26 10.67 10.53 4.42
CA LEU A 26 11.85 10.29 5.25
C LEU A 26 12.92 9.48 4.50
N ILE A 27 12.53 8.40 3.82
CA ILE A 27 13.45 7.56 3.03
C ILE A 27 14.09 8.40 1.92
N THR A 28 13.32 9.25 1.24
CA THR A 28 13.84 10.17 0.21
C THR A 28 14.90 11.11 0.76
N TYR A 29 14.65 11.69 1.94
CA TYR A 29 15.63 12.56 2.61
C TYR A 29 16.89 11.78 3.03
N ALA A 30 16.73 10.61 3.66
CA ALA A 30 17.84 9.76 4.05
C ALA A 30 18.69 9.36 2.84
N ARG A 31 18.04 9.09 1.70
CA ARG A 31 18.72 8.76 0.44
C ARG A 31 19.54 9.92 -0.07
N GLN A 32 19.00 11.14 -0.04
CA GLN A 32 19.75 12.32 -0.44
C GLN A 32 20.96 12.55 0.49
N SER A 33 20.79 12.33 1.80
CA SER A 33 21.88 12.38 2.76
C SER A 33 22.97 11.33 2.44
N ALA A 34 22.59 10.08 2.17
CA ALA A 34 23.51 9.02 1.80
C ALA A 34 24.26 9.31 0.49
N LYS A 35 23.59 9.91 -0.50
CA LYS A 35 24.22 10.39 -1.75
C LYS A 35 25.26 11.47 -1.46
N ASN A 36 24.93 12.45 -0.62
CA ASN A 36 25.85 13.53 -0.25
C ASN A 36 27.09 13.01 0.51
N LEU A 37 26.96 11.86 1.19
CA LEU A 37 28.05 11.19 1.91
C LEU A 37 28.81 10.17 1.04
N ASN A 38 28.50 10.04 -0.25
CA ASN A 38 29.06 9.01 -1.16
C ASN A 38 28.90 7.57 -0.62
N ALA A 39 27.80 7.31 0.09
CA ALA A 39 27.51 5.99 0.65
C ALA A 39 26.61 5.19 -0.31
N GLU A 40 27.21 4.62 -1.36
CA GLU A 40 26.48 3.96 -2.46
C GLU A 40 25.60 2.78 -1.99
N PHE A 41 26.10 1.94 -1.09
CA PHE A 41 25.34 0.81 -0.59
C PHE A 41 24.08 1.24 0.19
N PRO A 42 24.15 2.19 1.15
CA PRO A 42 22.95 2.78 1.75
C PRO A 42 21.99 3.41 0.76
N VAL A 43 22.47 4.09 -0.29
CA VAL A 43 21.60 4.65 -1.34
C VAL A 43 20.78 3.54 -2.01
N TRP A 44 21.41 2.42 -2.36
CA TRP A 44 20.73 1.28 -2.97
C TRP A 44 19.69 0.66 -2.03
N CYS A 45 20.03 0.46 -0.74
CA CYS A 45 19.08 -0.04 0.26
C CYS A 45 17.86 0.88 0.41
N LEU A 46 18.08 2.20 0.39
CA LEU A 46 17.02 3.20 0.51
C LEU A 46 16.13 3.26 -0.75
N ASP A 47 16.71 3.04 -1.93
CA ASP A 47 15.94 2.91 -3.18
C ASP A 47 15.01 1.69 -3.14
N LEU A 48 15.49 0.55 -2.63
CA LEU A 48 14.65 -0.63 -2.43
C LEU A 48 13.52 -0.39 -1.42
N ALA A 49 13.85 0.21 -0.27
CA ALA A 49 12.86 0.53 0.76
C ALA A 49 11.78 1.48 0.24
N LEU A 50 12.17 2.49 -0.54
CA LEU A 50 11.22 3.43 -1.15
C LEU A 50 10.28 2.72 -2.13
N GLY A 51 10.80 1.80 -2.95
CA GLY A 51 9.98 0.98 -3.85
C GLY A 51 8.92 0.17 -3.13
N ALA A 52 9.28 -0.49 -2.02
CA ALA A 52 8.34 -1.26 -1.21
C ALA A 52 7.24 -0.38 -0.59
N VAL A 53 7.59 0.78 -0.03
CA VAL A 53 6.62 1.72 0.56
C VAL A 53 5.66 2.25 -0.50
N LEU A 54 6.16 2.61 -1.69
CA LEU A 54 5.28 3.06 -2.78
C LEU A 54 4.32 1.95 -3.23
N GLN A 55 4.79 0.71 -3.34
CA GLN A 55 3.93 -0.42 -3.65
C GLN A 55 2.81 -0.59 -2.63
N GLU A 56 3.13 -0.45 -1.34
CA GLU A 56 2.14 -0.51 -0.27
C GLU A 56 1.16 0.67 -0.30
N MET A 57 1.62 1.88 -0.64
CA MET A 57 0.74 3.02 -0.87
C MET A 57 -0.25 2.79 -2.02
N TYR A 58 0.21 2.17 -3.12
CA TYR A 58 -0.68 1.80 -4.22
C TYR A 58 -1.70 0.74 -3.79
N ALA A 59 -1.29 -0.26 -3.02
CA ALA A 59 -2.19 -1.29 -2.50
C ALA A 59 -3.26 -0.71 -1.56
N ASN A 60 -2.90 0.30 -0.75
CA ASN A 60 -3.84 1.00 0.15
C ASN A 60 -4.67 2.12 -0.54
N GLY A 61 -4.25 2.60 -1.71
CA GLY A 61 -4.96 3.64 -2.47
C GLY A 61 -5.90 3.10 -3.56
N LEU A 62 -5.67 1.86 -4.02
CA LEU A 62 -6.47 1.15 -5.02
C LEU A 62 -7.41 0.12 -4.35
N GLN A 63 -8.25 0.55 -3.41
CA GLN A 63 -9.59 -0.02 -3.39
C GLN A 63 -10.39 0.67 -4.48
N MET A 64 -10.15 0.25 -5.73
CA MET A 64 -11.13 0.47 -6.79
C MET A 64 -12.45 -0.07 -6.23
N PRO A 65 -13.56 0.70 -6.22
CA PRO A 65 -14.84 0.10 -5.95
C PRO A 65 -14.99 -0.96 -7.04
N LEU A 66 -14.83 -2.23 -6.68
CA LEU A 66 -15.43 -3.31 -7.43
C LEU A 66 -16.88 -2.86 -7.56
N PHE A 67 -17.26 -2.57 -8.80
CA PHE A 67 -18.63 -2.26 -9.16
C PHE A 67 -19.54 -3.15 -8.30
N GLU A 68 -20.37 -2.54 -7.46
CA GLU A 68 -21.61 -3.18 -7.04
C GLU A 68 -22.43 -3.36 -8.32
N GLU A 69 -22.15 -4.45 -9.04
CA GLU A 69 -23.02 -4.95 -10.07
C GLU A 69 -24.27 -5.43 -9.35
N GLY A 70 -25.28 -4.57 -9.37
CA GLY A 70 -26.56 -4.75 -8.71
C GLY A 70 -27.13 -6.15 -8.94
N THR A 71 -26.93 -7.03 -7.96
CA THR A 71 -27.72 -8.25 -7.78
C THR A 71 -28.80 -7.94 -6.77
N ASP A 72 -29.70 -7.03 -7.16
CA ASP A 72 -30.93 -6.79 -6.44
C ASP A 72 -32.01 -6.58 -7.51
N ARG A 73 -32.71 -7.67 -7.89
CA ARG A 73 -34.00 -7.69 -8.64
C ARG A 73 -34.45 -9.05 -9.21
N ALA A 74 -33.80 -10.17 -8.90
CA ALA A 74 -34.17 -11.45 -9.53
C ALA A 74 -35.00 -12.44 -8.68
N ASN A 75 -35.22 -12.24 -7.37
CA ASN A 75 -35.98 -13.21 -6.57
C ASN A 75 -37.10 -12.54 -5.73
N MET A 76 -38.35 -12.78 -6.14
CA MET A 76 -39.64 -12.72 -5.39
C MET A 76 -40.79 -11.96 -6.09
N ALA A 77 -40.78 -11.88 -7.42
CA ALA A 77 -42.01 -11.77 -8.22
C ALA A 77 -42.37 -13.15 -8.83
N VAL A 78 -42.57 -14.16 -7.98
CA VAL A 78 -43.34 -15.36 -8.33
C VAL A 78 -44.31 -15.61 -7.18
N ALA A 79 -45.27 -14.71 -7.06
CA ALA A 79 -46.55 -14.99 -6.44
C ALA A 79 -47.58 -14.93 -7.57
N HIS A 80 -47.81 -16.06 -8.22
CA HIS A 80 -49.11 -16.41 -8.77
C HIS A 80 -49.23 -17.91 -9.02
#